data_AF-A0A2H0WDH8-F1
#
_entry.id   AF-A0A2H0WDH8-F1
#
_cell.length_a   1.000
_cell.length_b   1.000
_cell.length_c   1.000
_cell.angle_alpha   90.00
_cell.angle_beta   90.00
_cell.angle_gamma   90.00
#
_symmetry.space_group_name_H-M   'P 1'
#
loop_
_entity.id
_entity.type
_entity.pdbx_description
1 polymer ?
#
loop_
_entity_poly.entity_id
_entity_poly.type
_entity_poly.pdbx_seq_one_letter_code
_entity_poly.pdbx_strand_id
1 'polypeptide(L)'
;MKSTFSRTQILISALLMSGLGGCNFSLYQARQKNTGGPEVMFEKVLGGDQVPSFEFIRSQILEPNSCTQCHAWANSYTLTKIYTIPGNSDGSPLIKRLKNMGGDMPQNKAALNNQAFQVLKLWIDYGSQETNRQKPKPSPTTTTTTLSENPTFADVSKYVFETNCSSCHRAGATSGGRKFPFQNYRDVLSQEDSITGEPVLTPGDLGNSKMWTDIIDRDMPPPKAIANGTATALSAEQIDLVKRWIEQGAIEK
;
A
#
# COMPACT_ATOMS: atom_id res chain seq x y z
N MET A 1 -17.48 34.37 -75.52
CA MET A 1 -18.00 35.50 -74.73
C MET A 1 -19.01 34.96 -73.72
N LYS A 2 -19.02 35.57 -72.53
CA LYS A 2 -19.38 34.99 -71.23
C LYS A 2 -20.87 34.66 -71.09
N SER A 3 -21.18 33.49 -70.56
CA SER A 3 -22.50 33.12 -70.01
C SER A 3 -22.34 32.94 -68.50
N THR A 4 -23.08 33.76 -67.76
CA THR A 4 -23.20 33.78 -66.30
C THR A 4 -24.16 32.69 -65.82
N PHE A 5 -23.76 31.89 -64.82
CA PHE A 5 -24.72 31.21 -63.96
C PHE A 5 -24.27 31.23 -62.49
N SER A 6 -25.09 31.91 -61.71
CA SER A 6 -25.18 31.90 -60.25
C SER A 6 -25.74 30.57 -59.77
N ARG A 7 -25.18 29.98 -58.71
CA ARG A 7 -25.88 29.05 -57.81
C ARG A 7 -25.37 29.18 -56.37
N THR A 8 -26.12 29.97 -55.60
CA THR A 8 -26.13 29.97 -54.14
C THR A 8 -26.88 28.74 -53.63
N GLN A 9 -26.26 28.05 -52.67
CA GLN A 9 -26.77 27.16 -51.61
C GLN A 9 -28.03 26.28 -51.85
N ILE A 10 -27.91 25.00 -51.50
CA ILE A 10 -28.56 24.35 -50.34
C ILE A 10 -28.30 22.84 -50.49
N LEU A 11 -27.49 22.26 -49.60
CA LEU A 11 -27.62 20.84 -49.26
C LEU A 11 -27.39 20.66 -47.76
N ILE A 12 -28.48 20.26 -47.12
CA ILE A 12 -28.60 19.79 -45.75
C ILE A 12 -27.96 18.40 -45.72
N SER A 13 -26.93 18.22 -44.88
CA SER A 13 -26.45 16.90 -44.49
C SER A 13 -26.44 16.82 -42.97
N ALA A 14 -27.46 16.14 -42.44
CA ALA A 14 -27.55 15.73 -41.05
C ALA A 14 -26.46 14.69 -40.76
N LEU A 15 -25.52 15.03 -39.88
CA LEU A 15 -24.51 14.11 -39.38
C LEU A 15 -25.10 13.35 -38.18
N LEU A 16 -25.57 12.13 -38.42
CA LEU A 16 -25.80 11.12 -37.39
C LEU A 16 -24.44 10.63 -36.89
N MET A 17 -24.01 11.12 -35.72
CA MET A 17 -22.93 10.53 -34.93
C MET A 17 -23.53 10.07 -33.60
N SER A 18 -24.19 8.92 -33.65
CA SER A 18 -24.60 8.15 -32.48
C SER A 18 -23.48 7.16 -32.15
N GLY A 19 -22.90 7.25 -30.96
CA GLY A 19 -22.12 6.15 -30.38
C GLY A 19 -20.77 6.54 -29.80
N LEU A 20 -20.75 7.45 -28.81
CA LEU A 20 -19.64 7.52 -27.86
C LEU A 20 -20.08 6.94 -26.51
N GLY A 21 -19.18 6.14 -25.95
CA GLY A 21 -19.40 5.22 -24.84
C GLY A 21 -20.05 5.86 -23.61
N GLY A 22 -21.18 5.28 -23.22
CA GLY A 22 -21.87 5.56 -21.97
C GLY A 22 -21.93 4.32 -21.09
N CYS A 23 -20.78 3.83 -20.63
CA CYS A 23 -20.73 2.93 -19.48
C CYS A 23 -19.84 3.58 -18.41
N ASN A 24 -20.46 3.90 -17.26
CA ASN A 24 -19.86 4.30 -15.98
C ASN A 24 -19.73 5.79 -15.60
N PHE A 25 -19.84 6.78 -16.49
CA PHE A 25 -19.76 8.19 -16.04
C PHE A 25 -21.04 8.70 -15.35
N SER A 26 -22.21 8.13 -15.71
CA SER A 26 -23.53 8.60 -15.24
C SER A 26 -23.84 8.24 -13.78
N LEU A 27 -23.32 7.11 -13.27
CA LEU A 27 -23.55 6.71 -11.87
C LEU A 27 -22.75 7.57 -10.88
N TYR A 28 -21.60 8.11 -11.28
CA TYR A 28 -20.78 8.96 -10.42
C TYR A 28 -21.47 10.31 -10.14
N GLN A 29 -22.06 10.94 -11.17
CA GLN A 29 -22.78 12.22 -10.98
C GLN A 29 -24.12 12.05 -10.26
N ALA A 30 -24.81 10.92 -10.45
CA ALA A 30 -26.07 10.66 -9.75
C ALA A 30 -25.87 10.48 -8.23
N ARG A 31 -24.73 9.96 -7.78
CA ARG A 31 -24.40 9.82 -6.35
C ARG A 31 -24.06 11.15 -5.66
N GLN A 32 -23.57 12.15 -6.41
CA GLN A 32 -23.19 13.45 -5.84
C GLN A 32 -24.39 14.36 -5.51
N LYS A 33 -25.60 14.06 -6.00
CA LYS A 33 -26.76 14.96 -5.84
C LYS A 33 -27.53 14.81 -4.52
N ASN A 34 -27.18 13.88 -3.63
CA ASN A 34 -27.96 13.65 -2.40
C ASN A 34 -27.15 13.54 -1.09
N THR A 35 -25.85 13.79 -1.14
CA THR A 35 -24.98 13.90 0.04
C THR A 35 -23.92 14.93 -0.34
N GLY A 36 -23.63 15.91 0.52
CA GLY A 36 -22.58 16.91 0.26
C GLY A 36 -21.33 16.27 -0.36
N GLY A 37 -20.67 16.99 -1.27
CA GLY A 37 -19.56 16.46 -2.07
C GLY A 37 -18.45 15.78 -1.24
N PRO A 38 -17.47 15.12 -1.88
CA PRO A 38 -16.46 14.32 -1.19
C PRO A 38 -15.76 15.03 -0.02
N GLU A 39 -15.58 16.36 -0.09
CA GLU A 39 -15.04 17.17 1.01
C GLU A 39 -15.92 17.15 2.27
N VAL A 40 -17.25 17.34 2.14
CA VAL A 40 -18.20 17.30 3.25
C VAL A 40 -18.28 15.90 3.87
N MET A 41 -18.06 14.86 3.07
CA MET A 41 -18.00 13.48 3.56
C MET A 41 -16.73 13.21 4.35
N PHE A 42 -15.57 13.73 3.92
CA PHE A 42 -14.32 13.56 4.64
C PHE A 42 -14.28 14.33 5.97
N GLU A 43 -14.81 15.56 6.01
CA GLU A 43 -14.91 16.32 7.26
C GLU A 43 -15.72 15.58 8.33
N LYS A 44 -16.84 14.95 7.94
CA LYS A 44 -17.64 14.12 8.85
C LYS A 44 -16.89 12.90 9.37
N VAL A 45 -16.07 12.27 8.54
CA VAL A 45 -15.25 11.11 8.96
C VAL A 45 -14.15 11.57 9.92
N LEU A 46 -13.46 12.66 9.60
CA LEU A 46 -12.40 13.19 10.44
C LEU A 46 -12.93 13.68 11.80
N GLY A 47 -14.07 14.36 11.82
CA GLY A 47 -14.73 14.87 13.03
C GLY A 47 -15.64 13.88 13.77
N GLY A 48 -15.88 12.68 13.21
CA GLY A 48 -16.80 11.70 13.77
C GLY A 48 -16.13 10.62 14.63
N ASP A 49 -16.95 9.81 15.31
CA ASP A 49 -16.49 8.69 16.16
C ASP A 49 -16.30 7.37 15.41
N GLN A 50 -16.44 7.37 14.07
CA GLN A 50 -16.34 6.16 13.26
C GLN A 50 -15.02 6.15 12.47
N VAL A 51 -14.40 4.98 12.42
CA VAL A 51 -13.31 4.65 11.51
C VAL A 51 -13.94 4.14 10.21
N PRO A 52 -13.55 4.69 9.05
CA PRO A 52 -14.10 4.26 7.76
C PRO A 52 -13.71 2.81 7.45
N SER A 53 -14.55 2.09 6.71
CA SER A 53 -14.25 0.76 6.20
C SER A 53 -13.32 0.78 4.99
N PHE A 54 -12.73 -0.37 4.66
CA PHE A 54 -12.02 -0.55 3.40
C PHE A 54 -12.89 -0.18 2.18
N GLU A 55 -14.18 -0.53 2.20
CA GLU A 55 -15.12 -0.18 1.12
C GLU A 55 -15.30 1.34 0.97
N PHE A 56 -15.29 2.08 2.07
CA PHE A 56 -15.28 3.54 2.03
C PHE A 56 -13.97 4.05 1.40
N ILE A 57 -12.82 3.55 1.86
CA ILE A 57 -11.51 3.95 1.32
C ILE A 57 -11.42 3.66 -0.19
N ARG A 58 -11.86 2.48 -0.61
CA ARG A 58 -11.91 2.07 -2.02
C ARG A 58 -12.75 3.05 -2.84
N SER A 59 -14.01 3.23 -2.46
CA SER A 59 -14.99 3.98 -3.28
C SER A 59 -14.81 5.49 -3.23
N GLN A 60 -14.26 6.04 -2.14
CA GLN A 60 -14.11 7.49 -1.96
C GLN A 60 -12.70 8.00 -2.25
N ILE A 61 -11.68 7.15 -2.11
CA ILE A 61 -10.27 7.55 -2.27
C ILE A 61 -9.64 6.81 -3.44
N LEU A 62 -9.61 5.48 -3.43
CA LEU A 62 -8.80 4.73 -4.41
C LEU A 62 -9.36 4.80 -5.84
N GLU A 63 -10.67 4.62 -6.01
CA GLU A 63 -11.31 4.62 -7.33
C GLU A 63 -11.39 6.01 -7.95
N PRO A 64 -11.84 7.06 -7.24
CA PRO A 64 -11.89 8.41 -7.81
C PRO A 64 -10.50 8.95 -8.19
N ASN A 65 -9.45 8.54 -7.45
CA ASN A 65 -8.07 8.92 -7.76
C ASN A 65 -7.38 7.96 -8.76
N SER A 66 -8.15 7.09 -9.44
CA SER A 66 -7.68 6.18 -10.49
C SER A 66 -6.58 5.20 -10.05
N CYS A 67 -6.39 4.99 -8.74
CA CYS A 67 -5.35 4.08 -8.24
C CYS A 67 -5.57 2.66 -8.80
N THR A 68 -6.82 2.23 -8.88
CA THR A 68 -7.20 0.92 -9.39
C THR A 68 -6.96 0.74 -10.89
N GLN A 69 -6.75 1.81 -11.67
CA GLN A 69 -6.46 1.71 -13.11
C GLN A 69 -5.02 1.26 -13.37
N CYS A 70 -4.05 1.79 -12.63
CA CYS A 70 -2.63 1.42 -12.76
C CYS A 70 -2.26 0.22 -11.89
N HIS A 71 -3.00 -0.01 -10.81
CA HIS A 71 -2.73 -1.09 -9.88
C HIS A 71 -3.69 -2.27 -9.99
N ALA A 72 -4.50 -2.38 -11.06
CA ALA A 72 -5.53 -3.42 -11.25
C ALA A 72 -5.06 -4.87 -11.05
N TRP A 73 -3.75 -5.14 -11.22
CA TRP A 73 -3.12 -6.44 -10.98
C TRP A 73 -3.18 -6.87 -9.51
N ALA A 74 -3.19 -5.89 -8.60
CA ALA A 74 -3.66 -6.03 -7.24
C ALA A 74 -5.11 -5.54 -7.26
N ASN A 75 -6.10 -6.39 -6.95
CA ASN A 75 -7.40 -5.82 -6.61
C ASN A 75 -7.19 -4.75 -5.50
N SER A 76 -8.05 -3.74 -5.40
CA SER A 76 -7.86 -2.62 -4.46
C SER A 76 -7.60 -3.07 -3.02
N TYR A 77 -8.15 -4.24 -2.68
CA TYR A 77 -7.94 -4.97 -1.44
C TYR A 77 -6.46 -5.38 -1.25
N THR A 78 -5.86 -6.02 -2.25
CA THR A 78 -4.44 -6.38 -2.28
C THR A 78 -3.53 -5.16 -2.26
N LEU A 79 -3.90 -4.04 -2.90
CA LEU A 79 -3.08 -2.82 -2.86
C LEU A 79 -2.94 -2.26 -1.44
N THR A 80 -4.06 -2.13 -0.74
CA THR A 80 -4.00 -1.59 0.62
C THR A 80 -3.46 -2.60 1.63
N LYS A 81 -3.77 -3.89 1.50
CA LYS A 81 -3.23 -4.93 2.38
C LYS A 81 -1.71 -5.09 2.27
N ILE A 82 -1.16 -4.92 1.06
CA ILE A 82 0.28 -5.02 0.83
C ILE A 82 1.01 -3.76 1.31
N TYR A 83 0.49 -2.56 1.02
CA TYR A 83 1.24 -1.33 1.28
C TYR A 83 0.84 -0.59 2.57
N THR A 84 -0.03 -1.17 3.40
CA THR A 84 -0.33 -0.62 4.74
C THR A 84 0.23 -1.51 5.84
N ILE A 85 0.77 -0.87 6.86
CA ILE A 85 1.11 -1.44 8.16
C ILE A 85 -0.05 -1.06 9.09
N PRO A 86 -0.99 -1.98 9.38
CA PRO A 86 -2.09 -1.71 10.29
C PRO A 86 -1.58 -1.14 11.62
N GLY A 87 -2.15 -0.03 12.08
CA GLY A 87 -1.74 0.65 13.31
C GLY A 87 -0.60 1.66 13.14
N ASN A 88 0.01 1.78 11.96
CA ASN A 88 1.14 2.68 11.73
C ASN A 88 1.08 3.34 10.33
N SER A 89 0.31 4.42 10.21
CA SER A 89 0.20 5.15 8.95
C SER A 89 1.51 5.80 8.52
N ASP A 90 2.29 6.38 9.44
CA ASP A 90 3.56 7.04 9.12
C ASP A 90 4.63 6.06 8.60
N GLY A 91 4.62 4.83 9.13
CA GLY A 91 5.48 3.75 8.66
C GLY A 91 5.01 3.10 7.35
N SER A 92 3.74 3.28 6.98
CA SER A 92 3.13 2.59 5.85
C SER A 92 3.66 3.09 4.49
N PRO A 93 4.15 2.21 3.60
CA PRO A 93 4.65 2.66 2.30
C PRO A 93 3.57 3.27 1.42
N LEU A 94 2.30 2.89 1.59
CA LEU A 94 1.19 3.57 0.92
C LEU A 94 1.22 5.08 1.20
N ILE A 95 1.46 5.49 2.45
CA ILE A 95 1.53 6.91 2.84
C ILE A 95 2.78 7.57 2.29
N LYS A 96 3.93 6.90 2.34
CA LYS A 96 5.22 7.41 1.84
C LYS A 96 5.23 7.64 0.33
N ARG A 97 4.55 6.78 -0.44
CA ARG A 97 4.50 6.87 -1.91
C ARG A 97 3.57 7.98 -2.39
N LEU A 98 2.67 8.49 -1.56
CA LEU A 98 1.79 9.59 -1.96
C LEU A 98 2.56 10.91 -2.05
N LYS A 99 2.32 11.68 -3.11
CA LYS A 99 2.95 12.98 -3.39
C LYS A 99 2.83 14.00 -2.25
N ASN A 100 1.81 13.89 -1.38
CA ASN A 100 1.67 14.75 -0.20
C ASN A 100 2.76 14.52 0.86
N MET A 101 3.53 13.43 0.76
CA MET A 101 4.69 13.11 1.58
C MET A 101 6.00 13.15 0.77
N GLY A 102 6.00 13.80 -0.39
CA GLY A 102 7.17 13.86 -1.29
C GLY A 102 7.37 12.61 -2.15
N GLY A 103 6.40 11.67 -2.14
CA GLY A 103 6.43 10.46 -2.98
C GLY A 103 6.05 10.71 -4.44
N ASP A 104 5.93 9.62 -5.21
CA ASP A 104 5.75 9.62 -6.67
C ASP A 104 4.31 9.37 -7.15
N MET A 105 3.40 8.99 -6.24
CA MET A 105 2.03 8.57 -6.54
C MET A 105 0.96 9.63 -6.24
N PRO A 106 -0.09 9.74 -7.07
CA PRO A 106 -0.32 8.93 -8.27
C PRO A 106 0.49 9.45 -9.47
N GLN A 107 1.06 8.53 -10.26
CA GLN A 107 1.85 8.86 -11.45
C GLN A 107 1.00 9.59 -12.49
N ASN A 108 1.52 10.70 -13.03
CA ASN A 108 0.86 11.50 -14.07
C ASN A 108 -0.56 11.99 -13.72
N LYS A 109 -0.91 12.02 -12.43
CA LYS A 109 -2.17 12.56 -11.90
C LYS A 109 -1.89 13.52 -10.75
N ALA A 110 -2.93 14.28 -10.38
CA ALA A 110 -2.90 15.16 -9.22
C ALA A 110 -2.70 14.36 -7.92
N ALA A 111 -2.06 14.99 -6.93
CA ALA A 111 -1.99 14.42 -5.59
C ALA A 111 -3.38 14.32 -4.96
N LEU A 112 -3.53 13.41 -3.99
CA LEU A 112 -4.74 13.35 -3.17
C LEU A 112 -4.94 14.70 -2.46
N ASN A 113 -6.18 15.11 -2.27
CA ASN A 113 -6.44 16.26 -1.39
C ASN A 113 -6.09 15.91 0.06
N ASN A 114 -5.84 16.94 0.88
CA ASN A 114 -5.38 16.76 2.26
C ASN A 114 -6.40 15.99 3.12
N GLN A 115 -7.70 16.19 2.93
CA GLN A 115 -8.71 15.49 3.72
C GLN A 115 -8.75 14.00 3.41
N ALA A 116 -8.71 13.61 2.13
CA ALA A 116 -8.62 12.21 1.71
C ALA A 116 -7.35 11.55 2.27
N PHE A 117 -6.22 12.27 2.25
CA PHE A 117 -4.98 11.80 2.86
C PHE A 117 -5.12 11.55 4.36
N GLN A 118 -5.71 12.47 5.12
CA GLN A 118 -5.93 12.30 6.57
C GLN A 118 -6.90 11.15 6.87
N VAL A 119 -7.96 10.98 6.06
CA VAL A 119 -8.89 9.85 6.22
C VAL A 119 -8.19 8.51 5.95
N LEU A 120 -7.27 8.46 4.99
CA LEU A 120 -6.46 7.29 4.73
C LEU A 120 -5.51 6.96 5.88
N LYS A 121 -4.84 7.96 6.47
CA LYS A 121 -4.01 7.78 7.67
C LYS A 121 -4.83 7.22 8.83
N LEU A 122 -5.97 7.86 9.12
CA LEU A 122 -6.90 7.42 10.16
C LEU A 122 -7.31 5.96 9.98
N TRP A 123 -7.66 5.56 8.77
CA TRP A 123 -8.02 4.16 8.49
C TRP A 123 -6.89 3.18 8.81
N ILE A 124 -5.66 3.53 8.41
CA ILE A 124 -4.47 2.70 8.67
C ILE A 124 -4.15 2.64 10.16
N ASP A 125 -4.13 3.77 10.85
CA ASP A 125 -3.83 3.87 12.29
C ASP A 125 -4.82 3.07 13.14
N TYR A 126 -6.05 2.88 12.65
CA TYR A 126 -7.06 2.05 13.29
C TYR A 126 -7.11 0.62 12.74
N GLY A 127 -6.06 0.16 12.06
CA GLY A 127 -5.86 -1.24 11.72
C GLY A 127 -6.33 -1.67 10.34
N SER A 128 -6.50 -0.72 9.40
CA SER A 128 -6.88 -0.99 8.00
C SER A 128 -8.11 -1.89 7.87
N GLN A 129 -9.19 -1.54 8.57
CA GLN A 129 -10.31 -2.45 8.81
C GLN A 129 -11.21 -2.64 7.59
N GLU A 130 -11.72 -3.86 7.41
CA GLU A 130 -12.64 -4.21 6.31
C GLU A 130 -14.03 -3.61 6.47
N THR A 131 -14.50 -3.50 7.71
CA THR A 131 -15.83 -2.99 8.06
C THR A 131 -15.71 -1.72 8.91
N ASN A 132 -16.76 -0.91 8.91
CA ASN A 132 -16.80 0.29 9.74
C ASN A 132 -16.71 -0.13 11.21
N ARG A 133 -15.89 0.58 12.00
CA ARG A 133 -15.82 0.39 13.45
C ARG A 133 -15.88 1.74 14.15
N GLN A 134 -16.41 1.75 15.36
CA GLN A 134 -16.28 2.90 16.24
C GLN A 134 -14.81 3.06 16.64
N LYS A 135 -14.31 4.30 16.68
CA LYS A 135 -13.00 4.63 17.25
C LYS A 135 -13.00 4.08 18.68
N PRO A 136 -12.16 3.08 19.03
CA PRO A 136 -12.06 2.63 20.40
C PRO A 136 -11.80 3.81 21.34
N LYS A 137 -12.62 3.93 22.38
CA LYS A 137 -12.30 4.75 23.55
C LYS A 137 -10.96 4.26 24.10
N PRO A 138 -9.99 5.14 24.44
CA PRO A 138 -8.68 4.71 24.92
C PRO A 138 -8.86 3.86 26.18
N SER A 139 -8.70 2.56 26.05
CA SER A 139 -8.75 1.55 27.10
C SER A 139 -7.88 0.37 26.63
N PRO A 140 -7.16 -0.30 27.54
CA PRO A 140 -5.97 -1.04 27.18
C PRO A 140 -6.30 -2.31 26.40
N THR A 141 -5.67 -2.40 25.23
CA THR A 141 -5.15 -3.58 24.52
C THR A 141 -5.86 -4.91 24.77
N THR A 142 -6.67 -5.31 23.78
CA THR A 142 -7.07 -6.69 23.53
C THR A 142 -5.84 -7.61 23.54
N THR A 143 -5.95 -8.74 24.23
CA THR A 143 -4.97 -9.81 24.41
C THR A 143 -4.21 -10.16 23.12
N THR A 144 -3.06 -9.52 22.90
CA THR A 144 -2.08 -9.87 21.88
C THR A 144 -0.99 -10.68 22.58
N THR A 145 -0.69 -11.88 22.08
CA THR A 145 0.52 -12.64 22.42
C THR A 145 1.71 -11.68 22.29
N THR A 146 2.20 -11.21 23.44
CA THR A 146 3.27 -10.22 23.50
C THR A 146 4.53 -10.90 23.01
N LEU A 147 4.93 -10.61 21.76
CA LEU A 147 6.22 -11.04 21.25
C LEU A 147 7.32 -10.43 22.14
N SER A 148 8.42 -11.16 22.37
CA SER A 148 9.49 -10.83 23.32
C SER A 148 9.85 -9.34 23.31
N GLU A 149 9.90 -8.70 24.48
CA GLU A 149 10.28 -7.28 24.65
C GLU A 149 11.73 -7.02 24.16
N ASN A 150 12.62 -7.99 24.39
CA ASN A 150 14.00 -8.00 23.91
C ASN A 150 14.20 -9.18 22.95
N PRO A 151 13.86 -9.00 21.66
CA PRO A 151 13.91 -10.08 20.71
C PRO A 151 15.34 -10.47 20.37
N THR A 152 15.56 -11.78 20.27
CA THR A 152 16.80 -12.39 19.79
C THR A 152 16.64 -12.88 18.36
N PHE A 153 17.73 -13.35 17.75
CA PHE A 153 17.66 -14.03 16.46
C PHE A 153 16.69 -15.22 16.49
N ALA A 154 16.62 -15.95 17.61
CA ALA A 154 15.70 -17.08 17.75
C ALA A 154 14.23 -16.65 17.64
N ASP A 155 13.88 -15.49 18.21
CA ASP A 155 12.53 -14.94 18.12
C ASP A 155 12.20 -14.53 16.68
N VAL A 156 13.07 -13.73 16.05
CA VAL A 156 12.83 -13.25 14.67
C VAL A 156 12.84 -14.42 13.68
N SER A 157 13.72 -15.40 13.87
CA SER A 157 13.79 -16.58 13.03
C SER A 157 12.48 -17.36 13.06
N LYS A 158 12.00 -17.71 14.25
CA LYS A 158 10.77 -18.48 14.46
C LYS A 158 9.52 -17.74 13.98
N TYR A 159 9.38 -16.46 14.32
CA TYR A 159 8.14 -15.73 14.10
C TYR A 159 8.08 -14.97 12.77
N VAL A 160 9.21 -14.81 12.07
CA VAL A 160 9.27 -14.04 10.81
C VAL A 160 10.02 -14.78 9.71
N PHE A 161 11.26 -15.21 9.93
CA PHE A 161 12.06 -15.73 8.83
C PHE A 161 11.58 -17.10 8.34
N GLU A 162 11.22 -18.00 9.25
CA GLU A 162 10.66 -19.32 8.89
C GLU A 162 9.29 -19.19 8.22
N THR A 163 8.47 -18.24 8.69
CA THR A 163 7.08 -18.09 8.25
C THR A 163 6.91 -17.26 6.99
N ASN A 164 7.74 -16.23 6.77
CA ASN A 164 7.54 -15.24 5.71
C ASN A 164 8.65 -15.23 4.66
N CYS A 165 9.88 -15.67 4.99
CA CYS A 165 11.05 -15.49 4.13
C CYS A 165 11.55 -16.80 3.52
N SER A 166 11.63 -17.86 4.32
CA SER A 166 12.37 -19.10 4.00
C SER A 166 11.77 -19.91 2.84
N SER A 167 10.50 -19.69 2.47
CA SER A 167 9.89 -20.33 1.30
C SER A 167 10.63 -19.99 0.00
N CYS A 168 11.15 -18.76 -0.09
CA CYS A 168 11.92 -18.26 -1.23
C CYS A 168 13.43 -18.20 -0.92
N HIS A 169 13.78 -17.83 0.30
CA HIS A 169 15.14 -17.56 0.77
C HIS A 169 15.76 -18.77 1.48
N ARG A 170 16.20 -19.74 0.68
CA ARG A 170 16.67 -21.04 1.18
C ARG A 170 18.06 -21.40 0.65
N ALA A 171 18.81 -22.16 1.43
CA ALA A 171 20.07 -22.74 0.99
C ALA A 171 19.88 -23.48 -0.35
N GLY A 172 20.79 -23.24 -1.29
CA GLY A 172 20.76 -23.85 -2.63
C GLY A 172 19.80 -23.20 -3.63
N ALA A 173 19.14 -22.08 -3.31
CA ALA A 173 18.38 -21.32 -4.30
C ALA A 173 19.30 -20.78 -5.43
N THR A 174 18.89 -20.92 -6.69
CA THR A 174 19.77 -20.68 -7.85
C THR A 174 19.60 -19.32 -8.52
N SER A 175 18.62 -18.48 -8.14
CA SER A 175 18.28 -17.26 -8.88
C SER A 175 17.95 -16.03 -8.01
N GLY A 176 18.59 -14.90 -8.34
CA GLY A 176 18.37 -13.59 -7.69
C GLY A 176 18.63 -13.61 -6.18
N GLY A 177 18.28 -12.54 -5.46
CA GLY A 177 18.42 -12.40 -4.00
C GLY A 177 17.78 -13.51 -3.13
N ARG A 178 17.24 -14.57 -3.72
CA ARG A 178 16.80 -15.80 -3.02
C ARG A 178 17.96 -16.63 -2.46
N LYS A 179 19.20 -16.33 -2.87
CA LYS A 179 20.45 -16.92 -2.37
C LYS A 179 20.78 -16.56 -0.93
N PHE A 180 20.00 -15.68 -0.29
CA PHE A 180 20.20 -15.25 1.09
C PHE A 180 19.42 -16.17 2.05
N PRO A 181 20.04 -17.22 2.64
CA PRO A 181 19.35 -18.06 3.60
C PRO A 181 19.15 -17.36 4.95
N PHE A 182 17.97 -17.53 5.54
CA PHE A 182 17.68 -17.07 6.91
C PHE A 182 17.77 -18.19 7.97
N GLN A 183 18.47 -19.29 7.66
CA GLN A 183 18.51 -20.49 8.53
C GLN A 183 19.35 -20.31 9.80
N ASN A 184 20.39 -19.45 9.77
CA ASN A 184 21.25 -19.25 10.93
C ASN A 184 21.76 -17.81 11.01
N TYR A 185 22.14 -17.42 12.22
CA TYR A 185 22.53 -16.05 12.56
C TYR A 185 23.68 -15.51 11.70
N ARG A 186 24.74 -16.31 11.59
CA ARG A 186 25.93 -15.96 10.80
C ARG A 186 25.56 -15.67 9.36
N ASP A 187 24.77 -16.56 8.75
CA ASP A 187 24.39 -16.39 7.36
C ASP A 187 23.55 -15.13 7.16
N VAL A 188 22.67 -14.74 8.10
CA VAL A 188 21.88 -13.50 7.98
C VAL A 188 22.75 -12.25 8.05
N LEU A 189 23.77 -12.23 8.92
CA LEU A 189 24.66 -11.07 9.07
C LEU A 189 25.76 -10.97 8.03
N SER A 190 26.13 -12.08 7.39
CA SER A 190 27.22 -12.09 6.40
C SER A 190 26.76 -11.80 4.97
N GLN A 191 25.47 -11.50 4.73
CA GLN A 191 24.99 -11.23 3.39
C GLN A 191 25.24 -9.79 2.98
N GLU A 192 25.62 -9.64 1.72
CA GLU A 192 25.74 -8.36 1.02
C GLU A 192 24.79 -8.35 -0.17
N ASP A 193 24.25 -7.18 -0.47
CA ASP A 193 23.46 -6.97 -1.68
C ASP A 193 24.34 -7.18 -2.91
N SER A 194 23.89 -8.06 -3.81
CA SER A 194 24.71 -8.48 -4.96
C SER A 194 25.01 -7.39 -5.98
N ILE A 195 24.36 -6.23 -5.89
CA ILE A 195 24.53 -5.11 -6.82
C ILE A 195 25.42 -4.03 -6.20
N THR A 196 25.14 -3.67 -4.95
CA THR A 196 25.81 -2.57 -4.24
C THR A 196 27.00 -3.03 -3.40
N GLY A 197 27.04 -4.30 -2.98
CA GLY A 197 28.03 -4.83 -2.03
C GLY A 197 27.81 -4.38 -0.59
N GLU A 198 26.70 -3.68 -0.30
CA GLU A 198 26.38 -3.22 1.05
C GLU A 198 25.79 -4.35 1.89
N PRO A 199 26.03 -4.38 3.22
CA PRO A 199 25.39 -5.34 4.11
C PRO A 199 23.87 -5.34 3.96
N VAL A 200 23.28 -6.52 3.80
CA VAL A 200 21.82 -6.67 3.76
C VAL A 200 21.20 -6.28 5.11
N LEU A 201 21.93 -6.49 6.20
CA LEU A 201 21.54 -6.12 7.55
C LEU A 201 22.72 -5.46 8.25
N THR A 202 22.48 -4.29 8.85
CA THR A 202 23.46 -3.58 9.67
C THR A 202 22.96 -3.54 11.12
N PRO A 203 23.59 -4.29 12.05
CA PRO A 203 23.20 -4.30 13.46
C PRO A 203 23.15 -2.90 14.07
N GLY A 204 22.05 -2.56 14.75
CA GLY A 204 21.87 -1.26 15.41
C GLY A 204 21.48 -0.12 14.47
N ASP A 205 21.41 -0.36 13.15
CA ASP A 205 21.18 0.68 12.16
C ASP A 205 20.10 0.27 11.17
N LEU A 206 18.87 0.75 11.43
CA LEU A 206 17.75 0.57 10.52
C LEU A 206 17.97 1.28 9.17
N GLY A 207 18.59 2.46 9.17
CA GLY A 207 18.76 3.28 7.97
C GLY A 207 19.69 2.63 6.95
N ASN A 208 20.70 1.91 7.45
CA ASN A 208 21.66 1.16 6.63
C ASN A 208 21.36 -0.34 6.56
N SER A 209 20.16 -0.77 6.97
CA SER A 209 19.72 -2.17 6.85
C SER A 209 18.83 -2.33 5.62
N LYS A 210 19.38 -2.79 4.50
CA LYS A 210 18.61 -2.98 3.27
C LYS A 210 17.38 -3.88 3.48
N MET A 211 17.52 -4.96 4.24
CA MET A 211 16.41 -5.85 4.59
C MET A 211 15.27 -5.08 5.28
N TRP A 212 15.60 -4.17 6.19
CA TRP A 212 14.61 -3.35 6.86
C TRP A 212 13.89 -2.43 5.86
N THR A 213 14.64 -1.75 4.99
CA THR A 213 14.09 -0.92 3.92
C THR A 213 13.14 -1.73 3.03
N ASP A 214 13.56 -2.91 2.56
CA ASP A 214 12.73 -3.78 1.72
C ASP A 214 11.44 -4.23 2.43
N ILE A 215 11.48 -4.48 3.74
CA ILE A 215 10.31 -4.83 4.56
C ILE A 215 9.34 -3.65 4.70
N ILE A 216 9.85 -2.46 5.07
CA ILE A 216 9.00 -1.28 5.31
C ILE A 216 8.50 -0.65 4.02
N ASP A 217 9.19 -0.85 2.90
CA ASP A 217 8.72 -0.43 1.57
C ASP A 217 7.78 -1.47 0.94
N ARG A 218 7.63 -2.63 1.61
CA ARG A 218 6.78 -3.76 1.20
C ARG A 218 7.22 -4.35 -0.14
N ASP A 219 8.51 -4.26 -0.44
CA ASP A 219 9.15 -4.94 -1.56
C ASP A 219 9.46 -6.40 -1.21
N MET A 220 9.55 -6.74 0.08
CA MET A 220 9.71 -8.10 0.58
C MET A 220 8.70 -8.45 1.70
N PRO A 221 8.00 -9.59 1.62
CA PRO A 221 7.93 -10.48 0.47
C PRO A 221 7.35 -9.78 -0.78
N PRO A 222 7.73 -10.19 -2.00
CA PRO A 222 7.34 -9.46 -3.20
C PRO A 222 5.82 -9.32 -3.31
N PRO A 223 5.28 -8.13 -3.62
CA PRO A 223 3.84 -7.90 -3.73
C PRO A 223 3.12 -8.92 -4.63
N LYS A 224 3.74 -9.30 -5.75
CA LYS A 224 3.19 -10.31 -6.67
C LYS A 224 3.14 -11.71 -6.04
N ALA A 225 4.11 -12.07 -5.19
CA ALA A 225 4.13 -13.33 -4.46
C ALA A 225 3.08 -13.36 -3.34
N ILE A 226 2.77 -12.22 -2.74
CA ILE A 226 1.66 -12.11 -1.80
C ILE A 226 0.32 -12.23 -2.56
N ALA A 227 0.17 -11.50 -3.66
CA ALA A 227 -1.06 -11.47 -4.45
C ALA A 227 -1.44 -12.84 -5.04
N ASN A 228 -0.45 -13.66 -5.42
CA ASN A 228 -0.69 -15.00 -5.95
C ASN A 228 -0.71 -16.10 -4.87
N GLY A 229 -0.61 -15.73 -3.59
CA GLY A 229 -0.66 -16.66 -2.46
C GLY A 229 0.59 -17.53 -2.24
N THR A 230 1.73 -17.19 -2.87
CA THR A 230 3.00 -17.92 -2.68
C THR A 230 3.85 -17.34 -1.53
N ALA A 231 3.46 -16.19 -0.97
CA ALA A 231 4.04 -15.58 0.21
C ALA A 231 2.95 -14.90 1.06
N THR A 232 3.28 -14.62 2.32
CA THR A 232 2.39 -13.94 3.27
C THR A 232 3.00 -12.61 3.70
N ALA A 233 2.21 -11.53 3.65
CA ALA A 233 2.63 -10.23 4.15
C ALA A 233 2.97 -10.29 5.65
N LEU A 234 3.95 -9.52 6.09
CA LEU A 234 4.25 -9.41 7.52
C LEU A 234 3.12 -8.62 8.24
N SER A 235 2.76 -9.07 9.43
CA SER A 235 1.89 -8.32 10.34
C SER A 235 2.63 -7.12 10.95
N ALA A 236 1.89 -6.20 11.57
CA ALA A 236 2.49 -5.06 12.26
C ALA A 236 3.42 -5.52 13.41
N GLU A 237 3.01 -6.56 14.15
CA GLU A 237 3.77 -7.14 15.25
C GLU A 237 5.05 -7.83 14.76
N GLN A 238 5.01 -8.50 13.60
CA GLN A 238 6.20 -9.09 12.99
C GLN A 238 7.19 -8.03 12.50
N ILE A 239 6.68 -6.93 11.90
CA ILE A 239 7.52 -5.79 11.49
C ILE A 239 8.16 -5.15 12.73
N ASP A 240 7.38 -4.93 13.80
CA ASP A 240 7.89 -4.38 15.06
C ASP A 240 8.93 -5.29 15.73
N LEU A 241 8.73 -6.61 15.68
CA LEU A 241 9.71 -7.59 16.18
C LEU A 241 11.05 -7.46 15.47
N VAL A 242 11.05 -7.39 14.13
CA VAL A 242 12.27 -7.20 13.32
C VAL A 242 12.91 -5.85 13.64
N LYS A 243 12.10 -4.79 13.73
CA LYS A 243 12.57 -3.44 14.05
C LYS A 243 13.37 -3.42 15.34
N ARG A 244 12.76 -3.90 16.44
CA ARG A 244 13.37 -3.92 17.76
C ARG A 244 14.63 -4.78 17.79
N TRP A 245 14.60 -5.93 17.13
CA TRP A 245 15.79 -6.78 17.05
C TRP A 245 16.97 -6.08 16.37
N ILE A 246 16.75 -5.39 15.24
CA ILE A 246 17.80 -4.63 14.56
C ILE A 246 18.27 -3.46 15.42
N GLU A 247 17.37 -2.67 15.98
CA GLU A 247 17.69 -1.52 16.86
C GLU A 247 18.54 -1.93 18.07
N GLN A 248 18.32 -3.14 18.59
CA GLN A 248 19.09 -3.71 19.71
C GLN A 248 20.46 -4.27 19.29
N GLY A 249 20.86 -4.15 18.03
CA GLY A 249 22.14 -4.69 17.55
C GLY A 249 22.04 -6.10 16.98
N ALA A 250 20.86 -6.52 16.52
CA ALA A 250 20.61 -7.83 15.92
C ALA A 250 21.22 -8.96 16.76
N ILE A 251 20.81 -9.06 18.02
CA ILE A 251 21.44 -9.96 19.00
C ILE A 251 21.14 -11.42 18.69
N GLU A 252 22.14 -12.31 18.80
CA GLU A 252 21.96 -13.75 18.59
C GLU A 252 21.17 -14.42 19.73
N LYS A 253 21.50 -14.09 21.00
CA LYS A 253 20.94 -14.67 22.24
C LYS A 253 20.87 -13.65 23.37
#